data_AF-A0A8D8PIZ0-F1
#
_entry.id   AF-A0A8D8PIZ0-F1
#
_cell.length_a   1.000
_cell.length_b   1.000
_cell.length_c   1.000
_cell.angle_alpha   90.00
_cell.angle_beta   90.00
_cell.angle_gamma   90.00
#
_symmetry.space_group_name_H-M   'P 1'
#
loop_
_entity.id
_entity.type
_entity.pdbx_description
1 polymer ?
#
loop_
_entity_poly.entity_id
_entity_poly.type
_entity_poly.pdbx_seq_one_letter_code
_entity_poly.pdbx_strand_id
1 'polypeptide(L)'
;MAKLKDSEVILRYLYLGTDQPFYIRKPQPLNIEEGCRILGPIKTLAEATSTTTTPNAVNGAAADEDPLVRKLAEAVTLTEPPLEMVERVMKSGSLVRPDECLFALAFLARTFKTPEEKHKVYETIPKLIERSEDLFQFVHFYQKLATTGKGFGHGMKTALTKWYDKHSAVELAKLFASDRSCHKWSHKDLVVMLHMNLKDREKMEVINAAVGGKKKRPTGEKSDVASKKKKSDAVENGVE
;
A
#
# COMPACT_ATOMS: atom_id res chain seq x y z
N MET A 1 19.23 -14.57 33.41
CA MET A 1 18.77 -13.33 32.74
C MET A 1 17.26 -13.41 32.61
N ALA A 2 16.52 -12.37 32.98
CA ALA A 2 15.07 -12.36 32.81
C ALA A 2 14.72 -12.43 31.31
N LYS A 3 13.73 -13.25 30.94
CA LYS A 3 13.23 -13.31 29.57
C LYS A 3 12.55 -11.96 29.26
N LEU A 4 12.99 -11.25 28.22
CA LEU A 4 12.31 -10.03 27.77
C LEU A 4 10.88 -10.35 27.34
N LYS A 5 9.99 -9.38 27.52
CA LYS A 5 8.63 -9.47 27.01
C LYS A 5 8.64 -9.40 25.48
N ASP A 6 7.67 -10.04 24.82
CA ASP A 6 7.57 -9.99 23.35
C ASP A 6 7.42 -8.55 22.85
N SER A 7 6.67 -7.72 23.59
CA SER A 7 6.55 -6.29 23.30
C SER A 7 7.89 -5.54 23.31
N GLU A 8 8.81 -5.86 24.23
CA GLU A 8 10.13 -5.22 24.30
C GLU A 8 11.02 -5.66 23.13
N VAL A 9 10.95 -6.94 22.76
CA VAL A 9 11.68 -7.50 21.62
C VAL A 9 11.22 -6.87 20.31
N ILE A 10 9.90 -6.75 20.11
CA ILE A 10 9.31 -6.11 18.93
C ILE A 10 9.68 -4.63 18.89
N LEU A 11 9.58 -3.91 20.01
CA LEU A 11 9.97 -2.49 20.05
C LEU A 11 11.43 -2.29 19.69
N ARG A 12 12.31 -3.14 20.21
CA ARG A 12 13.73 -3.09 19.86
C ARG A 12 13.94 -3.32 18.36
N TYR A 13 13.24 -4.29 17.77
CA TYR A 13 13.27 -4.51 16.34
C TYR A 13 12.78 -3.30 15.55
N LEU A 14 11.69 -2.66 15.96
CA LEU A 14 11.16 -1.49 15.25
C LEU A 14 12.11 -0.28 15.26
N TYR A 15 12.87 -0.08 16.35
CA TYR A 15 13.84 1.02 16.44
C TYR A 15 15.22 0.68 15.86
N LEU A 16 15.68 -0.55 16.02
CA LEU A 16 17.07 -0.96 15.75
C LEU A 16 17.23 -1.96 14.59
N GLY A 17 16.16 -2.60 14.15
CA GLY A 17 16.19 -3.67 13.15
C GLY A 17 16.73 -5.01 13.63
N THR A 18 16.85 -5.20 14.95
CA THR A 18 17.35 -6.42 15.57
C THR A 18 16.71 -6.64 16.94
N ASP A 19 16.67 -7.89 17.42
CA ASP A 19 16.34 -8.20 18.82
C ASP A 19 17.55 -8.05 19.78
N GLN A 20 18.75 -7.87 19.22
CA GLN A 20 19.99 -7.75 19.97
C GLN A 20 20.10 -6.41 20.70
N PRO A 21 20.71 -6.36 21.90
CA PRO A 21 20.80 -5.15 22.72
C PRO A 21 21.71 -4.05 22.19
N PHE A 22 22.27 -4.23 21.01
CA PHE A 22 23.18 -3.29 20.38
C PHE A 22 22.74 -3.03 18.95
N TYR A 23 22.95 -1.80 18.51
CA TYR A 23 22.75 -1.40 17.13
C TYR A 23 24.09 -1.22 16.44
N ILE A 24 24.29 -1.95 15.35
CA ILE A 24 25.47 -1.76 14.49
C ILE A 24 25.08 -0.72 13.44
N ARG A 25 25.69 0.48 13.49
CA ARG A 25 25.57 1.53 12.45
C ARG A 25 26.28 1.10 11.16
N LYS A 26 25.74 0.09 10.49
CA LYS A 26 26.11 -0.30 9.14
C LYS A 26 24.86 -0.31 8.28
N PRO A 27 24.92 0.19 7.03
CA PRO A 27 23.82 0.00 6.10
C PRO A 27 23.65 -1.51 5.88
N GLN A 28 22.54 -2.05 6.35
CA GLN A 28 22.19 -3.47 6.18
C GLN A 28 20.82 -3.53 5.51
N PRO A 29 20.55 -4.43 4.57
CA PRO A 29 19.19 -4.63 4.11
C PRO A 29 18.32 -5.20 5.25
N LEU A 30 17.00 -4.99 5.17
CA LEU A 30 16.07 -5.64 6.09
C LEU A 30 16.20 -7.17 5.98
N ASN A 31 16.37 -7.86 7.11
CA ASN A 31 16.30 -9.31 7.16
C ASN A 31 14.85 -9.77 7.35
N ILE A 32 14.24 -10.29 6.27
CA ILE A 32 12.84 -10.73 6.25
C ILE A 32 12.60 -11.91 7.21
N GLU A 33 13.54 -12.86 7.28
CA GLU A 33 13.40 -14.04 8.14
C GLU A 33 13.40 -13.64 9.61
N GLU A 34 14.32 -12.74 9.97
CA GLU A 34 14.43 -12.19 11.31
C GLU A 34 13.18 -11.39 11.70
N GLY A 35 12.68 -10.53 10.79
CA GLY A 35 11.44 -9.80 11.00
C GLY A 35 10.24 -10.72 11.20
N CYS A 36 10.10 -11.77 10.38
CA CYS A 36 9.05 -12.77 10.53
C CYS A 36 9.15 -13.54 11.87
N ARG A 37 10.38 -13.87 12.31
CA ARG A 37 10.64 -14.54 13.58
C ARG A 37 10.24 -13.67 14.76
N ILE A 38 10.66 -12.40 14.76
CA ILE A 38 10.40 -11.44 15.84
C ILE A 38 8.91 -11.07 15.92
N LEU A 39 8.24 -10.91 14.78
CA LEU A 39 6.80 -10.62 14.72
C LEU A 39 5.93 -11.89 14.87
N GLY A 40 6.55 -13.07 14.97
CA GLY A 40 5.88 -14.37 15.15
C GLY A 40 4.81 -14.41 16.24
N PRO A 41 5.03 -13.84 17.44
CA PRO A 41 4.01 -13.80 18.49
C PRO A 41 2.69 -13.16 18.05
N ILE A 42 2.75 -12.13 17.19
CA ILE A 42 1.55 -11.46 16.66
C ILE A 42 0.77 -12.41 15.74
N LYS A 43 1.48 -13.23 14.98
CA LYS A 43 0.85 -14.24 14.10
C LYS A 43 0.14 -15.30 14.91
N THR A 44 0.75 -15.80 15.98
CA THR A 44 0.12 -16.74 16.91
C THR A 44 -1.16 -16.18 17.51
N LEU A 45 -1.16 -14.91 17.94
CA LEU A 45 -2.35 -14.24 18.45
C LEU A 45 -3.45 -14.14 17.38
N ALA A 46 -3.10 -13.72 16.17
CA ALA A 46 -4.07 -13.59 15.07
C ALA A 46 -4.67 -14.95 14.64
N GLU A 47 -3.89 -16.03 14.74
CA GLU A 47 -4.36 -17.39 14.48
C GLU A 47 -5.37 -17.84 15.54
N ALA A 48 -5.09 -17.58 16.82
CA ALA A 48 -6.02 -17.88 17.92
C ALA A 48 -7.33 -17.07 17.82
N THR A 49 -7.29 -15.81 17.39
CA THR A 49 -8.52 -15.02 17.21
C THR A 49 -9.40 -15.56 16.07
N SER A 50 -8.79 -16.14 15.03
CA SER A 50 -9.53 -16.61 13.86
C SER A 50 -10.35 -17.88 14.07
N THR A 51 -10.01 -18.71 15.05
CA THR A 51 -10.77 -19.94 15.33
C THR A 51 -12.08 -19.63 16.07
N THR A 52 -12.10 -18.56 16.87
CA THR A 52 -13.25 -18.19 17.71
C THR A 52 -14.44 -17.58 16.92
N THR A 53 -14.23 -17.04 15.71
CA THR A 53 -15.24 -16.23 14.97
C THR A 53 -15.98 -16.98 13.84
N THR A 54 -16.20 -18.29 13.94
CA THR A 54 -17.01 -19.02 12.93
C THR A 54 -18.43 -19.33 13.44
N PRO A 55 -19.42 -18.42 13.34
CA PRO A 55 -20.82 -18.73 13.59
C PRO A 55 -21.51 -19.17 12.30
N ASN A 56 -21.18 -20.34 11.77
CA ASN A 56 -22.07 -21.11 10.87
C ASN A 56 -21.42 -22.44 10.47
N ALA A 57 -21.58 -23.45 11.33
CA ALA A 57 -21.65 -24.84 10.90
C ALA A 57 -22.92 -25.42 11.50
N VAL A 58 -23.97 -25.48 10.69
CA VAL A 58 -25.09 -26.37 10.92
C VAL A 58 -24.51 -27.78 10.87
N ASN A 59 -24.76 -28.55 11.94
CA ASN A 59 -24.34 -29.94 12.21
C ASN A 59 -23.11 -30.07 13.12
N GLY A 60 -23.37 -30.69 14.28
CA GLY A 60 -22.40 -30.97 15.32
C GLY A 60 -21.24 -31.81 14.83
N ALA A 61 -20.09 -31.17 14.70
CA ALA A 61 -18.79 -31.71 15.04
C ALA A 61 -18.06 -30.57 15.75
N ALA A 62 -17.59 -30.81 16.97
CA ALA A 62 -16.81 -29.82 17.71
C ALA A 62 -15.68 -29.33 16.81
N ALA A 63 -15.62 -28.03 16.57
CA ALA A 63 -14.50 -27.42 15.86
C ALA A 63 -13.22 -27.81 16.61
N ASP A 64 -12.31 -28.44 15.88
CA ASP A 64 -11.02 -28.92 16.37
C ASP A 64 -10.13 -27.70 16.63
N GLU A 65 -10.34 -27.03 17.76
CA GLU A 65 -9.49 -25.97 18.28
C GLU A 65 -8.15 -26.63 18.66
N ASP A 66 -7.06 -26.34 17.93
CA ASP A 66 -5.74 -26.86 18.32
C ASP A 66 -5.35 -26.29 19.70
N PRO A 67 -5.36 -27.09 20.78
CA PRO A 67 -5.10 -26.62 22.13
C PRO A 67 -3.69 -26.02 22.26
N LEU A 68 -2.78 -26.39 21.35
CA LEU A 68 -1.42 -25.89 21.29
C LEU A 68 -1.37 -24.42 20.87
N VAL A 69 -2.17 -24.00 19.87
CA VAL A 69 -2.21 -22.60 19.39
C VAL A 69 -2.73 -21.67 20.48
N ARG A 70 -3.78 -22.09 21.20
CA ARG A 70 -4.33 -21.33 22.32
C ARG A 70 -3.32 -21.19 23.46
N LYS A 71 -2.67 -22.28 23.84
CA LYS A 71 -1.62 -22.25 24.88
C LYS A 71 -0.44 -21.35 24.48
N LEU A 72 -0.05 -21.36 23.21
CA LEU A 72 0.98 -20.46 22.69
C LEU A 72 0.53 -19.00 22.72
N ALA A 73 -0.72 -18.71 22.35
CA ALA A 73 -1.29 -17.36 22.40
C ALA A 73 -1.37 -16.80 23.84
N GLU A 74 -1.74 -17.62 24.82
CA GLU A 74 -1.75 -17.25 26.25
C GLU A 74 -0.33 -16.97 26.80
N ALA A 75 0.71 -17.55 26.18
CA ALA A 75 2.10 -17.30 26.53
C ALA A 75 2.67 -16.00 25.90
N VAL A 76 1.95 -15.37 24.97
CA VAL A 76 2.40 -14.14 24.31
C VAL A 76 2.24 -12.93 25.25
N THR A 77 3.29 -12.14 25.37
CA THR A 77 3.43 -11.04 26.34
C THR A 77 3.49 -9.67 25.65
N LEU A 78 2.37 -9.26 25.05
CA LEU A 78 2.20 -7.91 24.50
C LEU A 78 1.60 -6.95 25.53
N THR A 79 2.16 -5.73 25.59
CA THR A 79 1.70 -4.67 26.50
C THR A 79 0.60 -3.82 25.89
N GLU A 80 0.57 -3.70 24.56
CA GLU A 80 -0.37 -2.88 23.80
C GLU A 80 -0.69 -3.58 22.46
N PRO A 81 -1.77 -3.18 21.75
CA PRO A 81 -2.08 -3.71 20.43
C PRO A 81 -0.93 -3.52 19.42
N PRO A 82 -0.59 -4.52 18.59
CA PRO A 82 0.54 -4.44 17.67
C PRO A 82 0.50 -3.24 16.70
N LEU A 83 -0.70 -2.87 16.25
CA LEU A 83 -0.87 -1.73 15.35
C LEU A 83 -0.56 -0.40 16.04
N GLU A 84 -1.02 -0.22 17.28
CA GLU A 84 -0.77 0.99 18.07
C GLU A 84 0.71 1.14 18.39
N MET A 85 1.40 0.02 18.63
CA MET A 85 2.85 -0.02 18.80
C MET A 85 3.59 0.51 17.57
N VAL A 86 3.26 0.00 16.37
CA VAL A 86 3.87 0.44 15.11
C VAL A 86 3.55 1.91 14.84
N GLU A 87 2.29 2.32 15.03
CA GLU A 87 1.87 3.71 14.88
C GLU A 87 2.66 4.67 15.77
N ARG A 88 2.79 4.33 17.06
CA ARG A 88 3.52 5.15 18.03
C ARG A 88 4.99 5.28 17.65
N VAL A 89 5.61 4.19 17.23
CA VAL A 89 7.02 4.16 16.84
C VAL A 89 7.27 4.96 15.56
N MET A 90 6.40 4.84 14.54
CA MET A 90 6.49 5.65 13.33
C MET A 90 6.28 7.14 13.59
N LYS A 91 5.32 7.51 14.44
CA LYS A 91 5.05 8.91 14.82
C LYS A 91 6.12 9.53 15.72
N SER A 92 6.98 8.72 16.34
CA SER A 92 8.05 9.23 17.21
C SER A 92 9.11 10.06 16.47
N GLY A 93 9.19 9.94 15.14
CA GLY A 93 10.19 10.62 14.31
C GLY A 93 11.65 10.23 14.59
N SER A 94 11.89 9.28 15.49
CA SER A 94 13.21 8.90 15.99
C SER A 94 13.75 7.62 15.35
N LEU A 95 13.19 7.23 14.20
CA LEU A 95 13.58 6.01 13.50
C LEU A 95 14.89 6.20 12.78
N VAL A 96 15.85 5.32 13.09
CA VAL A 96 17.09 5.23 12.31
C VAL A 96 16.78 4.68 10.91
N ARG A 97 15.80 3.78 10.82
CA ARG A 97 15.40 3.10 9.59
C ARG A 97 13.88 2.89 9.57
N PRO A 98 13.18 3.33 8.50
CA PRO A 98 11.74 3.14 8.41
C PRO A 98 11.34 1.73 7.94
N ASP A 99 12.26 0.98 7.30
CA ASP A 99 11.99 -0.32 6.69
C ASP A 99 11.36 -1.32 7.65
N GLU A 100 11.85 -1.38 8.88
CA GLU A 100 11.39 -2.28 9.93
C GLU A 100 9.92 -2.02 10.29
N CYS A 101 9.54 -0.74 10.38
CA CYS A 101 8.16 -0.32 10.65
C CYS A 101 7.25 -0.57 9.45
N LEU A 102 7.73 -0.28 8.23
CA LEU A 102 6.99 -0.56 7.00
C LEU A 102 6.77 -2.06 6.80
N PHE A 103 7.78 -2.87 7.13
CA PHE A 103 7.68 -4.33 7.12
C PHE A 103 6.70 -4.83 8.18
N ALA A 104 6.76 -4.31 9.40
CA ALA A 104 5.81 -4.67 10.44
C ALA A 104 4.37 -4.32 10.04
N LEU A 105 4.13 -3.13 9.47
CA LEU A 105 2.81 -2.75 8.97
C LEU A 105 2.32 -3.69 7.86
N ALA A 106 3.20 -4.07 6.92
CA ALA A 106 2.88 -5.05 5.87
C ALA A 106 2.59 -6.44 6.44
N PHE A 107 3.32 -6.84 7.50
CA PHE A 107 3.10 -8.09 8.23
C PHE A 107 1.73 -8.09 8.91
N LEU A 108 1.35 -7.03 9.62
CA LEU A 108 0.03 -6.90 10.22
C LEU A 108 -1.09 -7.00 9.18
N ALA A 109 -0.94 -6.32 8.04
CA ALA A 109 -1.92 -6.35 6.95
C ALA A 109 -2.15 -7.76 6.35
N ARG A 110 -1.13 -8.64 6.42
CA ARG A 110 -1.21 -10.04 5.94
C ARG A 110 -1.64 -11.02 7.03
N THR A 111 -1.30 -10.72 8.28
CA THR A 111 -1.46 -11.61 9.42
C THR A 111 -2.86 -11.52 10.03
N PHE A 112 -3.41 -10.31 10.17
CA PHE A 112 -4.75 -10.14 10.69
C PHE A 112 -5.78 -10.79 9.77
N LYS A 113 -6.74 -11.49 10.37
CA LYS A 113 -7.78 -12.23 9.64
C LYS A 113 -9.15 -11.58 9.78
N THR A 114 -9.43 -10.99 10.93
CA THR A 114 -10.72 -10.32 11.20
C THR A 114 -10.88 -9.08 10.31
N PRO A 115 -12.10 -8.81 9.78
CA PRO A 115 -12.37 -7.63 8.98
C PRO A 115 -12.06 -6.32 9.73
N GLU A 116 -12.35 -6.26 11.02
CA GLU A 116 -12.19 -5.08 11.87
C GLU A 116 -10.71 -4.69 12.02
N GLU A 117 -9.84 -5.67 12.31
CA GLU A 117 -8.40 -5.43 12.42
C GLU A 117 -7.77 -5.05 11.08
N LYS A 118 -8.16 -5.73 10.00
CA LYS A 118 -7.71 -5.38 8.64
C LYS A 118 -8.11 -3.96 8.28
N HIS A 119 -9.35 -3.59 8.59
CA HIS A 119 -9.85 -2.24 8.32
C HIS A 119 -9.01 -1.19 9.06
N LYS A 120 -8.74 -1.41 10.36
CA LYS A 120 -7.86 -0.53 11.15
C LYS A 120 -6.48 -0.38 10.51
N VAL A 121 -5.84 -1.47 10.09
CA VAL A 121 -4.54 -1.40 9.40
C VAL A 121 -4.64 -0.63 8.07
N TYR A 122 -5.70 -0.84 7.30
CA TYR A 122 -5.89 -0.15 6.01
C TYR A 122 -6.16 1.34 6.17
N GLU A 123 -6.78 1.77 7.25
CA GLU A 123 -6.97 3.19 7.55
C GLU A 123 -5.69 3.90 7.96
N THR A 124 -4.71 3.18 8.52
CA THR A 124 -3.46 3.78 9.00
C THR A 124 -2.44 3.97 7.88
N ILE A 125 -2.45 3.11 6.86
CA ILE A 125 -1.58 3.22 5.67
C ILE A 125 -1.53 4.65 5.08
N PRO A 126 -2.65 5.28 4.68
CA PRO A 126 -2.61 6.64 4.12
C PRO A 126 -2.14 7.72 5.10
N LYS A 127 -2.27 7.47 6.42
CA LYS A 127 -1.92 8.40 7.49
C LYS A 127 -0.43 8.33 7.87
N LEU A 128 0.14 7.12 7.91
CA LEU A 128 1.52 6.89 8.35
C LEU A 128 2.54 6.99 7.21
N ILE A 129 2.17 6.57 6.01
CA ILE A 129 3.06 6.59 4.86
C ILE A 129 2.93 7.93 4.17
N GLU A 130 3.97 8.75 4.18
CA GLU A 130 3.97 10.07 3.55
C GLU A 130 4.67 10.08 2.19
N ARG A 131 5.82 9.41 2.09
CA ARG A 131 6.67 9.46 0.90
C ARG A 131 6.38 8.30 -0.07
N SER A 132 6.61 8.54 -1.35
CA SER A 132 6.48 7.54 -2.40
C SER A 132 7.42 6.35 -2.20
N GLU A 133 8.65 6.61 -1.76
CA GLU A 133 9.65 5.57 -1.46
C GLU A 133 9.15 4.60 -0.39
N ASP A 134 8.59 5.13 0.70
CA ASP A 134 8.03 4.35 1.80
C ASP A 134 6.81 3.54 1.34
N LEU A 135 5.97 4.13 0.48
CA LEU A 135 4.84 3.43 -0.13
C LEU A 135 5.31 2.25 -0.98
N PHE A 136 6.30 2.45 -1.84
CA PHE A 136 6.87 1.41 -2.68
C PHE A 136 7.53 0.31 -1.85
N GLN A 137 8.23 0.67 -0.78
CA GLN A 137 8.86 -0.28 0.12
C GLN A 137 7.83 -1.10 0.90
N PHE A 138 6.75 -0.46 1.39
CA PHE A 138 5.62 -1.16 2.00
C PHE A 138 4.97 -2.15 1.03
N VAL A 139 4.67 -1.73 -0.20
CA VAL A 139 4.07 -2.61 -1.22
C VAL A 139 5.00 -3.78 -1.53
N HIS A 140 6.31 -3.52 -1.64
CA HIS A 140 7.31 -4.56 -1.84
C HIS A 140 7.25 -5.62 -0.72
N PHE A 141 7.25 -5.21 0.55
CA PHE A 141 7.13 -6.13 1.68
C PHE A 141 5.79 -6.85 1.71
N TYR A 142 4.69 -6.15 1.47
CA TYR A 142 3.35 -6.74 1.42
C TYR A 142 3.24 -7.84 0.35
N GLN A 143 3.94 -7.71 -0.77
CA GLN A 143 4.00 -8.76 -1.78
C GLN A 143 4.95 -9.90 -1.42
N LYS A 144 6.10 -9.59 -0.79
CA LYS A 144 7.05 -10.61 -0.31
C LYS A 144 6.42 -11.54 0.73
N LEU A 145 5.56 -11.00 1.58
CA LEU A 145 4.82 -11.73 2.61
C LEU A 145 3.60 -12.50 2.08
N ALA A 146 3.30 -12.42 0.78
CA ALA A 146 2.17 -13.10 0.19
C ALA A 146 2.42 -14.62 0.08
N THR A 147 1.82 -15.41 0.98
CA THR A 147 1.80 -16.88 0.85
C THR A 147 0.75 -17.35 -0.14
N THR A 148 -0.39 -16.64 -0.21
CA THR A 148 -1.55 -17.01 -1.03
C THR A 148 -2.04 -15.79 -1.80
N GLY A 149 -2.08 -15.89 -3.13
CA GLY A 149 -2.52 -14.79 -4.02
C GLY A 149 -1.56 -13.59 -4.03
N LYS A 150 -0.90 -13.36 -5.17
CA LYS A 150 0.06 -12.25 -5.36
C LYS A 150 -0.61 -10.89 -5.64
N GLY A 151 -1.91 -10.76 -5.39
CA GLY A 151 -2.71 -9.59 -5.72
C GLY A 151 -3.03 -8.69 -4.51
N PHE A 152 -3.59 -7.52 -4.82
CA PHE A 152 -4.20 -6.63 -3.83
C PHE A 152 -5.68 -6.96 -3.69
N GLY A 153 -6.11 -7.33 -2.48
CA GLY A 153 -7.53 -7.44 -2.16
C GLY A 153 -8.22 -6.09 -2.20
N HIS A 154 -9.56 -6.08 -2.19
CA HIS A 154 -10.35 -4.85 -2.30
C HIS A 154 -10.02 -3.81 -1.21
N GLY A 155 -9.86 -4.23 0.04
CA GLY A 155 -9.48 -3.33 1.14
C GLY A 155 -8.11 -2.66 0.94
N MET A 156 -7.11 -3.44 0.49
CA MET A 156 -5.77 -2.89 0.20
C MET A 156 -5.80 -1.95 -1.00
N LYS A 157 -6.56 -2.28 -2.05
CA LYS A 157 -6.77 -1.37 -3.20
C LYS A 157 -7.36 -0.03 -2.76
N THR A 158 -8.35 -0.08 -1.87
CA THR A 158 -8.99 1.11 -1.31
C THR A 158 -8.00 1.94 -0.47
N ALA A 159 -7.22 1.29 0.40
CA ALA A 159 -6.22 1.97 1.25
C ALA A 159 -5.16 2.70 0.42
N LEU A 160 -4.58 2.01 -0.57
CA LEU A 160 -3.58 2.58 -1.47
C LEU A 160 -4.19 3.66 -2.36
N THR A 161 -5.44 3.51 -2.82
CA THR A 161 -6.14 4.57 -3.58
C THR A 161 -6.35 5.82 -2.73
N LYS A 162 -6.76 5.67 -1.46
CA LYS A 162 -6.88 6.78 -0.51
C LYS A 162 -5.55 7.51 -0.28
N TRP A 163 -4.42 6.79 -0.32
CA TRP A 163 -3.11 7.42 -0.23
C TRP A 163 -2.85 8.41 -1.38
N TYR A 164 -3.25 8.09 -2.61
CA TYR A 164 -3.14 9.05 -3.72
C TYR A 164 -4.19 10.17 -3.61
N ASP A 165 -5.41 9.83 -3.18
CA ASP A 165 -6.49 10.82 -3.08
C ASP A 165 -6.23 11.90 -2.02
N LYS A 166 -5.37 11.65 -1.02
CA LYS A 166 -5.01 12.68 -0.03
C LYS A 166 -4.23 13.86 -0.63
N HIS A 167 -3.60 13.66 -1.78
CA HIS A 167 -2.84 14.69 -2.48
C HIS A 167 -3.73 15.51 -3.41
N SER A 168 -3.42 16.80 -3.55
CA SER A 168 -4.00 17.66 -4.58
C SER A 168 -3.51 17.26 -5.99
N ALA A 169 -4.21 17.71 -7.03
CA ALA A 169 -3.82 17.42 -8.42
C ALA A 169 -2.39 17.91 -8.74
N VAL A 170 -1.99 19.07 -8.22
CA VAL A 170 -0.65 19.64 -8.40
C VAL A 170 0.42 18.82 -7.68
N GLU A 171 0.15 18.40 -6.44
CA GLU A 171 1.05 17.53 -5.69
C GLU A 171 1.23 16.17 -6.36
N LEU A 172 0.13 15.57 -6.85
CA LEU A 172 0.19 14.35 -7.64
C LEU A 172 1.07 14.53 -8.88
N ALA A 173 0.90 15.62 -9.64
CA ALA A 173 1.71 15.88 -10.82
C ALA A 173 3.20 16.00 -10.48
N LYS A 174 3.52 16.68 -9.38
CA LYS A 174 4.90 16.78 -8.87
C LYS A 174 5.45 15.41 -8.47
N LEU A 175 4.66 14.62 -7.74
CA LEU A 175 5.01 13.29 -7.27
C LEU A 175 5.29 12.32 -8.42
N PHE A 176 4.44 12.30 -9.45
CA PHE A 176 4.66 11.53 -10.66
C PHE A 176 5.90 11.98 -11.46
N ALA A 177 6.29 13.25 -11.37
CA ALA A 177 7.45 13.79 -12.07
C ALA A 177 8.78 13.54 -11.33
N SER A 178 8.77 13.61 -9.99
CA SER A 178 9.98 13.42 -9.16
C SER A 178 10.29 11.96 -8.89
N ASP A 179 9.28 11.17 -8.51
CA ASP A 179 9.48 9.87 -7.88
C ASP A 179 9.18 8.75 -8.89
N ARG A 180 10.10 8.50 -9.82
CA ARG A 180 9.82 7.59 -10.94
C ARG A 180 9.58 6.15 -10.51
N SER A 181 10.43 5.60 -9.65
CA SER A 181 10.31 4.24 -9.12
C SER A 181 11.25 3.97 -7.96
N CYS A 182 10.86 3.07 -7.06
CA CYS A 182 11.73 2.51 -6.02
C CYS A 182 11.32 1.05 -5.71
N HIS A 183 12.24 0.22 -5.22
CA HIS A 183 11.96 -1.17 -4.83
C HIS A 183 11.23 -2.05 -5.87
N LYS A 184 11.47 -1.77 -7.16
CA LYS A 184 10.81 -2.41 -8.33
C LYS A 184 9.33 -2.04 -8.51
N TRP A 185 8.90 -0.95 -7.88
CA TRP A 185 7.57 -0.37 -8.01
C TRP A 185 7.67 1.03 -8.60
N SER A 186 6.77 1.35 -9.52
CA SER A 186 6.52 2.71 -9.98
C SER A 186 5.09 3.12 -9.65
N HIS A 187 4.82 4.44 -9.64
CA HIS A 187 3.45 4.90 -9.52
C HIS A 187 2.57 4.39 -10.66
N LYS A 188 3.13 4.25 -11.86
CA LYS A 188 2.43 3.66 -13.01
C LYS A 188 1.98 2.23 -12.73
N ASP A 189 2.85 1.40 -12.17
CA ASP A 189 2.52 0.01 -11.83
C ASP A 189 1.40 -0.04 -10.78
N LEU A 190 1.49 0.81 -9.75
CA LEU A 190 0.45 0.90 -8.73
C LEU A 190 -0.89 1.35 -9.31
N VAL A 191 -0.93 2.42 -10.11
CA VAL A 191 -2.20 2.89 -10.70
C VAL A 191 -2.88 1.78 -11.52
N VAL A 192 -2.11 1.06 -12.33
CA VAL A 192 -2.63 -0.04 -13.16
C VAL A 192 -3.12 -1.21 -12.30
N MET A 193 -2.32 -1.66 -11.31
CA MET A 193 -2.69 -2.80 -10.47
C MET A 193 -3.86 -2.51 -9.52
N LEU A 194 -3.98 -1.27 -9.08
CA LEU A 194 -5.05 -0.84 -8.17
C LEU A 194 -6.37 -0.58 -8.92
N HIS A 195 -6.33 -0.43 -10.24
CA HIS A 195 -7.45 0.07 -11.05
C HIS A 195 -8.00 1.38 -10.47
N MET A 196 -7.08 2.33 -10.26
CA MET A 196 -7.37 3.56 -9.53
C MET A 196 -8.46 4.38 -10.21
N ASN A 197 -9.47 4.77 -9.43
CA ASN A 197 -10.53 5.67 -9.88
C ASN A 197 -10.80 6.68 -8.76
N LEU A 198 -10.35 7.92 -8.96
CA LEU A 198 -10.58 9.04 -8.07
C LEU A 198 -11.84 9.79 -8.51
N LYS A 199 -12.62 10.30 -7.55
CA LYS A 199 -13.84 11.06 -7.84
C LYS A 199 -13.54 12.41 -8.49
N ASP A 200 -12.39 12.98 -8.17
CA ASP A 200 -11.95 14.28 -8.69
C ASP A 200 -11.43 14.15 -10.12
N ARG A 201 -12.05 14.89 -11.04
CA ARG A 201 -11.68 14.91 -12.46
C ARG A 201 -10.26 15.41 -12.68
N GLU A 202 -9.82 16.42 -11.95
CA GLU A 202 -8.49 17.02 -12.15
C GLU A 202 -7.39 16.02 -11.77
N LYS A 203 -7.55 15.34 -10.64
CA LYS A 203 -6.63 14.29 -10.22
C LYS A 203 -6.61 13.12 -11.21
N MET A 204 -7.77 12.73 -11.73
CA MET A 204 -7.86 11.68 -12.75
C MET A 204 -7.16 12.07 -14.06
N GLU A 205 -7.24 13.34 -14.48
CA GLU A 205 -6.50 13.83 -15.66
C GLU A 205 -4.98 13.73 -15.46
N VAL A 206 -4.49 14.09 -14.28
CA VAL A 206 -3.06 13.96 -13.91
C VAL A 206 -2.63 12.48 -13.93
N ILE A 207 -3.40 11.59 -13.32
CA ILE A 207 -3.11 10.15 -13.31
C ILE A 207 -3.09 9.59 -14.74
N ASN A 208 -4.08 9.94 -15.56
CA ASN A 208 -4.16 9.50 -16.94
C ASN A 208 -3.00 10.03 -17.78
N ALA A 209 -2.55 11.27 -17.56
CA ALA A 209 -1.37 11.82 -18.21
C ALA A 209 -0.07 11.08 -17.79
N ALA A 210 0.05 10.72 -16.50
CA ALA A 210 1.21 10.02 -15.97
C ALA A 210 1.30 8.54 -16.44
N VAL A 211 0.17 7.84 -16.54
CA VAL A 211 0.12 6.41 -16.93
C VAL A 211 -0.01 6.22 -18.43
N GLY A 212 -0.80 7.07 -19.08
CA GLY A 212 -1.22 6.97 -20.46
C GLY A 212 -0.46 7.91 -21.38
N GLY A 213 0.85 7.71 -21.52
CA GLY A 213 1.75 8.42 -22.45
C GLY A 213 1.42 8.30 -23.95
N LYS A 214 0.15 8.29 -24.33
CA LYS A 214 -0.38 8.58 -25.66
C LYS A 214 -1.67 9.38 -25.51
N LYS A 215 -1.56 10.71 -25.39
CA LYS A 215 -2.64 11.56 -25.92
C LYS A 215 -2.71 11.28 -27.41
N LYS A 216 -3.85 10.75 -27.88
CA LYS A 216 -4.36 11.16 -29.20
C LYS A 216 -4.28 12.67 -29.19
N ARG A 217 -3.43 13.25 -30.05
CA ARG A 217 -3.44 14.69 -30.29
C ARG A 217 -4.90 15.07 -30.53
N PRO A 218 -5.42 16.16 -29.96
CA PRO A 218 -6.71 16.67 -30.39
C PRO A 218 -6.62 16.81 -31.92
N THR A 219 -7.39 15.99 -32.63
CA THR A 219 -7.64 16.18 -34.05
C THR A 219 -8.11 17.61 -34.18
N GLY A 220 -7.31 18.40 -34.91
CA GLY A 220 -7.52 19.83 -35.05
C GLY A 220 -8.99 20.14 -35.26
N GLU A 221 -9.48 21.04 -34.42
CA GLU A 221 -10.68 21.81 -34.68
C GLU A 221 -10.60 22.29 -36.13
N LYS A 222 -11.39 21.67 -37.01
CA LYS A 222 -11.52 22.15 -38.38
C LYS A 222 -12.23 23.48 -38.25
N SER A 223 -11.47 24.57 -38.32
CA SER A 223 -12.02 25.90 -38.54
C SER A 223 -12.80 25.87 -39.87
N ASP A 224 -14.11 25.96 -39.77
CA ASP A 224 -15.01 26.25 -40.89
C ASP A 224 -14.71 27.66 -41.42
N VAL A 225 -13.72 27.79 -42.30
CA VAL A 225 -13.50 29.03 -43.04
C VAL A 225 -13.17 28.74 -44.50
N ALA A 226 -14.11 29.14 -45.36
CA ALA A 226 -13.94 29.53 -46.76
C ALA A 226 -13.61 28.45 -47.80
N SER A 227 -14.64 27.74 -48.26
CA SER A 227 -14.75 27.31 -49.66
C SER A 227 -15.99 27.93 -50.30
N LYS A 228 -15.89 29.22 -50.66
CA LYS A 228 -16.85 29.88 -51.54
C LYS A 228 -16.12 30.83 -52.50
N LYS A 229 -15.38 30.27 -53.46
CA LYS A 229 -15.00 30.99 -54.68
C LYS A 229 -14.49 30.08 -55.82
N LYS A 230 -15.41 29.71 -56.71
CA LYS A 230 -15.24 29.33 -58.14
C LYS A 230 -16.62 28.82 -58.58
N LYS A 231 -17.26 29.23 -59.66
CA LYS A 231 -16.81 29.93 -60.87
C LYS A 231 -18.13 30.32 -61.59
N SER A 232 -18.40 31.61 -61.76
CA SER A 232 -19.36 32.11 -62.75
C SER A 232 -18.60 33.21 -63.48
N ASP A 233 -18.34 33.00 -64.76
CA ASP A 233 -18.12 34.00 -65.81
C ASP A 233 -17.58 33.27 -67.03
N ALA A 234 -18.49 32.95 -67.95
CA ALA A 234 -18.20 32.57 -69.32
C ALA A 234 -19.47 32.74 -70.16
N VAL A 235 -19.88 33.99 -70.42
CA VAL A 235 -20.75 34.34 -71.56
C VAL A 235 -20.31 35.72 -72.06
N GLU A 236 -20.17 35.82 -73.39
CA GLU A 236 -20.04 37.03 -74.24
C GLU A 236 -18.73 37.83 -74.21
N ASN A 237 -17.91 37.64 -75.25
CA ASN A 237 -17.90 38.58 -76.39
C ASN A 237 -16.89 38.14 -77.47
N GLY A 238 -17.34 38.16 -78.72
CA GLY A 238 -16.51 37.88 -79.91
C GLY A 238 -17.30 38.12 -81.19
N VAL A 239 -17.52 39.39 -81.51
CA VAL A 239 -17.90 39.88 -82.84
C VAL A 239 -16.61 40.22 -83.57
N GLU A 240 -16.29 39.49 -84.64
CA GLU A 240 -15.88 39.99 -85.96
C GLU A 240 -15.84 38.85 -86.98
#